data_AF-A0A6M3JTV9-F1
#
_entry.id   AF-A0A6M3JTV9-F1
#
_cell.length_a   1.000
_cell.length_b   1.000
_cell.length_c   1.000
_cell.angle_alpha   90.00
_cell.angle_beta   90.00
_cell.angle_gamma   90.00
#
_symmetry.space_group_name_H-M   'P 1'
#
loop_
_entity.id
_entity.type
_entity.pdbx_description
1 polymer ?
#
loop_
_entity_poly.entity_id
_entity_poly.type
_entity_poly.pdbx_seq_one_letter_code
_entity_poly.pdbx_strand_id
1 'polypeptide(L)'
;MKKETKYFVTFYSPGLFVGETWIEEVKSSDPLSIKWPDNAYAFSLYQRDDIIDDDDIRYTGKKKQLGPMYYHPNSKIETLEEVKVNPNRGRSLVSNMECNKWDRVIWTQWGTWPQPYEESEIKILEPK
;
A
#
# COMPACT_ATOMS: atom_id res chain seq x y z
N MET A 1 -20.89 -9.70 26.26
CA MET A 1 -20.15 -9.56 24.98
C MET A 1 -19.41 -8.22 24.87
N LYS A 2 -18.10 -8.25 24.70
CA LYS A 2 -17.19 -7.10 24.56
C LYS A 2 -16.61 -7.04 23.16
N LYS A 3 -16.57 -5.85 22.57
CA LYS A 3 -15.91 -5.59 21.29
C LYS A 3 -14.44 -5.20 21.51
N GLU A 4 -13.53 -5.84 20.79
CA GLU A 4 -12.11 -5.50 20.76
C GLU A 4 -11.70 -5.13 19.33
N THR A 5 -11.30 -3.87 19.12
CA THR A 5 -10.84 -3.40 17.82
C THR A 5 -9.32 -3.53 17.72
N LYS A 6 -8.85 -4.21 16.67
CA LYS A 6 -7.43 -4.40 16.34
C LYS A 6 -7.12 -3.73 15.00
N TYR A 7 -5.91 -3.21 14.89
CA TYR A 7 -5.40 -2.60 13.66
C TYR A 7 -4.23 -3.39 13.13
N PHE A 8 -4.14 -3.51 11.81
CA PHE A 8 -3.09 -4.24 11.12
C PHE A 8 -2.57 -3.43 9.95
N VAL A 9 -1.29 -3.57 9.68
CA VAL A 9 -0.67 -3.05 8.46
C VAL A 9 -0.20 -4.23 7.63
N THR A 10 -0.53 -4.21 6.34
CA THR A 10 0.12 -5.07 5.34
C THR A 10 1.18 -4.22 4.64
N PHE A 11 2.45 -4.55 4.82
CA PHE A 11 3.55 -3.91 4.11
C PHE A 11 3.81 -4.59 2.76
N TYR A 12 4.29 -3.82 1.79
CA TYR A 12 4.68 -4.28 0.47
C TYR A 12 6.15 -3.93 0.23
N SER A 13 6.95 -4.94 -0.14
CA SER A 13 8.37 -4.79 -0.47
C SER A 13 8.69 -5.41 -1.83
N PRO A 14 9.80 -5.00 -2.47
CA PRO A 14 10.31 -5.73 -3.61
C PRO A 14 10.71 -7.14 -3.16
N GLY A 15 10.36 -8.15 -3.95
CA GLY A 15 10.93 -9.48 -3.82
C GLY A 15 11.76 -9.85 -5.06
N LEU A 16 12.33 -11.05 -5.06
CA LEU A 16 13.26 -11.48 -6.12
C LEU A 16 12.58 -11.61 -7.50
N PHE A 17 11.32 -12.05 -7.52
CA PHE A 17 10.52 -12.23 -8.74
C PHE A 17 9.15 -11.56 -8.69
N VAL A 18 8.57 -11.46 -7.49
CA VAL A 18 7.26 -10.88 -7.21
C VAL A 18 7.36 -10.03 -5.95
N GLY A 19 6.40 -9.13 -5.75
CA GLY A 19 6.33 -8.35 -4.51
C GLY A 19 6.12 -9.26 -3.30
N GLU A 20 6.79 -8.94 -2.21
CA GLU A 20 6.60 -9.61 -0.92
C GLU A 20 5.65 -8.79 -0.05
N THR A 21 4.89 -9.48 0.79
CA THR A 21 3.98 -8.85 1.73
C THR A 21 4.04 -9.54 3.08
N TRP A 22 3.93 -8.76 4.15
CA TRP A 22 3.77 -9.27 5.51
C TRP A 22 2.83 -8.39 6.30
N ILE A 23 2.32 -8.93 7.40
CA ILE A 23 1.30 -8.29 8.23
C ILE A 23 1.86 -8.05 9.63
N GLU A 24 1.66 -6.85 10.16
CA GLU A 24 1.97 -6.48 11.54
C GLU A 24 0.72 -5.93 12.25
N GLU A 25 0.53 -6.28 13.53
CA GLU A 25 -0.49 -5.64 14.37
C GLU A 25 0.06 -4.30 14.89
N VAL A 26 -0.74 -3.24 14.78
CA VAL A 26 -0.36 -1.87 15.19
C VAL A 26 -1.35 -1.31 16.19
N LYS A 27 -0.92 -0.31 16.97
CA LYS A 27 -1.73 0.28 18.04
C LYS A 27 -2.69 1.37 17.57
N SER A 28 -2.50 1.89 16.36
CA SER A 28 -3.17 3.08 15.85
C SER A 28 -3.66 2.87 14.42
N SER A 29 -4.77 3.51 14.09
CA SER A 29 -5.29 3.63 12.72
C SER A 29 -4.77 4.85 11.98
N ASP A 30 -3.88 5.64 12.56
CA ASP A 30 -3.27 6.80 11.91
C ASP A 30 -2.12 6.35 10.99
N PRO A 31 -2.23 6.54 9.65
CA PRO A 31 -1.17 6.19 8.70
C PRO A 31 0.17 6.87 9.00
N LEU A 32 0.15 8.08 9.56
CA LEU A 32 1.38 8.83 9.89
C LEU A 32 2.11 8.27 11.10
N SER A 33 1.46 7.43 11.90
CA SER A 33 2.07 6.77 13.06
C SER A 33 2.78 5.46 12.70
N ILE A 34 2.64 4.99 11.46
CA ILE A 34 3.22 3.73 11.00
C ILE A 34 4.72 3.90 10.79
N LYS A 35 5.50 3.03 11.45
CA LYS A 35 6.94 2.95 11.25
C LYS A 35 7.21 2.14 9.99
N TRP A 36 7.89 2.75 9.03
CA TRP A 36 8.25 2.10 7.78
C TRP A 36 9.44 1.15 7.98
N PRO A 37 9.31 -0.11 7.56
CA PRO A 37 10.46 -0.99 7.35
C PRO A 37 11.32 -0.47 6.20
N ASP A 38 12.65 -0.63 6.30
CA ASP A 38 13.61 -0.10 5.31
C ASP A 38 13.35 -0.58 3.88
N ASN A 39 12.80 -1.79 3.74
CA ASN A 39 12.51 -2.44 2.47
C ASN A 39 11.06 -2.29 2.01
N ALA A 40 10.20 -1.55 2.71
CA ALA A 40 8.81 -1.34 2.31
C ALA A 40 8.68 -0.12 1.37
N TYR A 41 7.92 -0.27 0.28
CA TYR A 41 7.57 0.85 -0.61
C TYR A 41 6.13 1.32 -0.45
N ALA A 42 5.25 0.47 0.10
CA ALA A 42 3.87 0.83 0.38
C ALA A 42 3.33 0.04 1.59
N PHE A 43 2.19 0.48 2.11
CA PHE A 43 1.40 -0.29 3.05
C PHE A 43 -0.10 -0.04 2.89
N SER A 44 -0.91 -1.01 3.33
CA SER A 44 -2.36 -0.88 3.48
C SER A 44 -2.74 -1.09 4.93
N LEU A 45 -3.60 -0.23 5.46
CA LEU A 45 -4.06 -0.30 6.84
C LEU A 45 -5.40 -1.05 6.92
N TYR A 46 -5.58 -1.85 7.95
CA TYR A 46 -6.78 -2.64 8.16
C TYR A 46 -7.27 -2.54 9.60
N GLN A 47 -8.58 -2.64 9.78
CA GLN A 47 -9.24 -2.81 11.06
C GLN A 47 -9.94 -4.16 11.11
N ARG A 48 -9.95 -4.79 12.29
CA ARG A 48 -10.79 -5.95 12.59
C ARG A 48 -11.42 -5.76 13.95
N ASP A 49 -12.70 -6.08 14.04
CA ASP A 49 -13.45 -6.04 15.28
C ASP A 49 -13.73 -7.46 15.74
N ASP A 50 -13.09 -7.88 16.83
CA ASP A 50 -13.32 -9.19 17.46
C ASP A 50 -14.37 -9.04 18.57
N ILE A 51 -15.17 -10.08 18.80
CA ILE A 51 -16.17 -10.13 19.88
C ILE A 51 -15.72 -11.18 20.88
N ILE A 52 -15.66 -10.82 22.16
CA ILE A 52 -15.43 -11.74 23.27
C ILE A 52 -16.77 -11.90 24.00
N ASP A 53 -17.26 -13.12 24.17
CA ASP A 53 -18.48 -13.37 24.94
C ASP A 53 -18.20 -13.42 26.45
N ASP A 54 -19.21 -13.83 27.22
CA ASP A 54 -19.11 -13.85 28.67
C ASP A 54 -18.38 -15.11 29.19
N ASP A 55 -18.14 -16.10 28.32
CA ASP A 55 -17.36 -17.32 28.57
C ASP A 55 -15.89 -17.19 28.08
N ASP A 56 -15.45 -15.96 27.76
CA ASP A 56 -14.12 -15.62 27.21
C ASP A 56 -13.81 -16.28 25.85
N ILE A 57 -14.85 -16.68 25.09
CA ILE A 57 -14.71 -17.19 23.73
C ILE A 57 -14.57 -16.02 22.77
N ARG A 58 -13.50 -16.04 21.96
CA ARG A 58 -13.21 -15.02 20.95
C ARG A 58 -13.76 -15.38 19.58
N TYR A 59 -14.64 -14.53 19.07
CA TYR A 59 -15.14 -14.55 17.69
C TYR A 59 -14.36 -13.53 16.85
N THR A 60 -13.57 -14.03 15.89
CA THR A 60 -12.72 -13.18 15.04
C THR A 60 -13.55 -12.50 13.94
N GLY A 61 -13.46 -11.18 13.85
CA GLY A 61 -14.17 -10.42 12.82
C GLY A 61 -13.54 -10.52 11.42
N LYS A 62 -14.17 -9.87 10.43
CA LYS A 62 -13.59 -9.70 9.10
C LYS A 62 -12.69 -8.46 9.07
N LYS A 63 -11.49 -8.59 8.51
CA LYS A 63 -10.62 -7.42 8.24
C LYS A 63 -11.26 -6.51 7.20
N LYS A 64 -11.23 -5.20 7.45
CA LYS A 64 -11.68 -4.14 6.55
C LYS A 64 -10.53 -3.16 6.32
N GLN A 65 -10.22 -2.85 5.06
CA GLN A 65 -9.21 -1.84 4.74
C GLN A 65 -9.68 -0.45 5.18
N LEU A 66 -8.75 0.31 5.74
CA LEU A 66 -8.93 1.70 6.14
C LEU A 66 -8.21 2.60 5.13
N GLY A 67 -8.99 3.25 4.27
CA GLY A 67 -8.46 4.19 3.28
C GLY A 67 -7.69 3.53 2.13
N PRO A 68 -6.90 4.32 1.39
CA PRO A 68 -6.12 3.84 0.24
C PRO A 68 -4.90 3.00 0.67
N MET A 69 -4.19 2.48 -0.32
CA MET A 69 -2.80 2.07 -0.14
C MET A 69 -1.91 3.32 -0.05
N TYR A 70 -1.05 3.36 0.96
CA TYR A 70 -0.11 4.45 1.17
C TYR A 70 1.26 4.06 0.63
N TYR A 71 1.78 4.82 -0.31
CA TYR A 71 3.15 4.70 -0.82
C TYR A 71 4.11 5.56 -0.01
N HIS A 72 5.37 5.16 0.02
CA HIS A 72 6.43 5.85 0.73
C HIS A 72 6.52 7.33 0.28
N PRO A 73 6.83 8.30 1.17
CA PRO A 73 6.91 9.73 0.83
C PRO A 73 7.82 10.06 -0.36
N ASN A 74 8.88 9.26 -0.56
CA ASN A 74 9.84 9.43 -1.66
C ASN A 74 9.40 8.79 -3.00
N SER A 75 8.20 8.23 -3.08
CA SER A 75 7.62 7.74 -4.33
C SER A 75 7.32 8.87 -5.30
N LYS A 76 7.18 8.55 -6.59
CA LYS A 76 6.91 9.53 -7.63
C LYS A 76 5.78 9.07 -8.52
N ILE A 77 4.83 9.94 -8.83
CA ILE A 77 3.81 9.70 -9.85
C ILE A 77 4.31 10.28 -11.18
N GLU A 78 4.15 9.52 -12.26
CA GLU A 78 4.44 9.98 -13.62
C GLU A 78 3.28 9.66 -14.55
N THR A 79 2.97 10.61 -15.43
CA THR A 79 2.08 10.45 -16.59
C THR A 79 2.73 9.62 -17.68
N LEU A 80 1.93 9.13 -18.64
CA LEU A 80 2.45 8.47 -19.84
C LEU A 80 3.53 9.28 -20.57
N GLU A 81 3.34 10.60 -20.69
CA GLU A 81 4.30 11.48 -21.37
C GLU A 81 5.61 11.63 -20.60
N GLU A 82 5.56 11.74 -19.28
CA GLU A 82 6.77 11.75 -18.43
C GLU A 82 7.50 10.41 -18.51
N VAL A 83 6.76 9.29 -18.51
CA VAL A 83 7.34 7.95 -18.67
C VAL A 83 8.05 7.82 -20.03
N LYS A 84 7.49 8.34 -21.12
CA LYS A 84 8.09 8.31 -22.48
C LYS A 84 9.45 9.00 -22.57
N VAL A 85 9.82 9.85 -21.63
CA VAL A 85 11.15 10.49 -21.56
C VAL A 85 12.00 10.01 -20.38
N ASN A 86 11.44 9.24 -19.44
CA ASN A 86 12.16 8.70 -18.30
C ASN A 86 13.19 7.63 -18.75
N PRO A 87 14.49 7.80 -18.47
CA PRO A 87 15.54 6.85 -18.87
C PRO A 87 15.50 5.53 -18.07
N ASN A 88 14.86 5.53 -16.89
CA ASN A 88 14.71 4.35 -16.04
C ASN A 88 13.51 3.48 -16.45
N ARG A 89 12.74 3.88 -17.48
CA ARG A 89 11.61 3.06 -17.92
C ARG A 89 12.09 1.71 -18.46
N GLY A 90 11.38 0.65 -18.06
CA GLY A 90 11.48 -0.63 -18.76
C GLY A 90 10.97 -0.50 -20.19
N ARG A 91 11.49 -1.32 -21.11
CA ARG A 91 11.11 -1.30 -22.54
C ARG A 91 9.60 -1.48 -22.77
N SER A 92 8.93 -2.22 -21.89
CA SER A 92 7.51 -2.57 -22.05
C SER A 92 6.54 -1.62 -21.35
N LEU A 93 7.01 -0.69 -20.52
CA LEU A 93 6.12 0.10 -19.65
C LEU A 93 5.16 0.98 -20.45
N VAL A 94 5.65 1.70 -21.46
CA VAL A 94 4.82 2.56 -22.32
C VAL A 94 3.74 1.74 -23.03
N SER A 95 4.13 0.61 -23.63
CA SER A 95 3.19 -0.31 -24.29
C SER A 95 2.14 -0.85 -23.31
N ASN A 96 2.54 -1.21 -22.08
CA ASN A 96 1.61 -1.64 -21.03
C ASN A 96 0.63 -0.53 -20.64
N MET A 97 1.11 0.70 -20.45
CA MET A 97 0.25 1.85 -20.12
C MET A 97 -0.76 2.12 -21.24
N GLU A 98 -0.32 2.11 -22.51
CA GLU A 98 -1.20 2.33 -23.67
C GLU A 98 -2.23 1.21 -23.83
N CYS A 99 -1.83 -0.05 -23.68
CA CYS A 99 -2.74 -1.20 -23.83
C CYS A 99 -3.77 -1.28 -22.71
N ASN A 100 -3.37 -0.99 -21.48
CA ASN A 100 -4.24 -1.05 -20.30
C ASN A 100 -4.93 0.29 -19.98
N LYS A 101 -4.66 1.34 -20.76
CA LYS A 101 -5.20 2.70 -20.57
C LYS A 101 -4.85 3.29 -19.20
N TRP A 102 -3.61 3.10 -18.76
CA TRP A 102 -3.10 3.71 -17.54
C TRP A 102 -2.57 5.11 -17.85
N ASP A 103 -3.27 6.14 -17.39
CA ASP A 103 -2.87 7.54 -17.61
C ASP A 103 -1.64 7.91 -16.77
N ARG A 104 -1.50 7.30 -15.59
CA ARG A 104 -0.43 7.53 -14.63
C ARG A 104 0.07 6.23 -14.02
N VAL A 105 1.34 6.24 -13.62
CA VAL A 105 1.96 5.20 -12.79
C VAL A 105 2.59 5.82 -11.55
N ILE A 106 2.72 5.02 -10.51
CA ILE A 106 3.48 5.36 -9.31
C ILE A 106 4.74 4.51 -9.24
N TRP A 107 5.88 5.18 -9.09
CA TRP A 107 7.18 4.59 -8.87
C TRP A 107 7.41 4.41 -7.37
N THR A 108 8.05 3.30 -7.00
CA THR A 108 8.56 3.12 -5.63
C THR A 108 9.63 4.17 -5.32
N GLN A 109 9.96 4.34 -4.03
CA GLN A 109 11.01 5.25 -3.58
C GLN A 109 12.39 5.01 -4.21
N TRP A 110 12.62 3.83 -4.79
CA TRP A 110 13.88 3.48 -5.48
C TRP A 110 13.84 3.72 -6.99
N GLY A 111 12.77 4.32 -7.52
CA GLY A 111 12.63 4.57 -8.96
C GLY A 111 12.46 3.29 -9.80
N THR A 112 11.97 2.21 -9.19
CA THR A 112 11.73 0.92 -9.84
C THR A 112 10.31 0.43 -9.56
N TRP A 113 9.90 -0.68 -10.20
CA TRP A 113 8.61 -1.35 -9.98
C TRP A 113 7.39 -0.42 -10.11
N PRO A 114 7.22 0.27 -11.26
CA PRO A 114 6.06 1.13 -11.46
C PRO A 114 4.77 0.32 -11.42
N GLN A 115 3.77 0.84 -10.71
CA GLN A 115 2.41 0.27 -10.64
C GLN A 115 1.40 1.26 -11.24
N PRO A 116 0.25 0.78 -11.73
CA PRO A 116 -0.85 1.67 -12.14
C PRO A 116 -1.24 2.60 -10.99
N TYR A 117 -1.44 3.88 -11.28
CA TYR A 117 -1.81 4.87 -10.27
C TYR A 117 -3.27 5.28 -10.42
N GLU A 118 -4.07 4.97 -9.39
CA GLU A 118 -5.46 5.40 -9.26
C GLU A 118 -5.62 6.25 -7.99
N GLU A 119 -6.01 7.51 -8.16
CA GLU A 119 -6.02 8.52 -7.08
C GLU A 119 -7.01 8.19 -5.95
N SER A 120 -8.07 7.46 -6.25
CA SER A 120 -9.03 6.97 -5.25
C SER A 120 -8.49 5.82 -4.40
N GLU A 121 -7.49 5.09 -4.90
CA GLU A 121 -6.99 3.86 -4.29
C GLU A 121 -5.57 3.99 -3.73
N ILE A 122 -4.78 4.96 -4.22
CA ILE A 122 -3.37 5.11 -3.91
C ILE A 122 -3.06 6.56 -3.51
N LYS A 123 -2.30 6.72 -2.42
CA LYS A 123 -1.74 8.01 -1.99
C LYS A 123 -0.27 7.88 -1.65
N ILE A 124 0.54 8.88 -2.01
CA ILE A 124 1.85 9.06 -1.38
C ILE A 124 1.59 9.61 0.03
N LEU A 125 2.20 9.00 1.04
CA LEU A 125 2.06 9.47 2.41
C LEU A 125 2.85 10.76 2.58
N GLU A 126 2.16 11.88 2.77
CA GLU A 126 2.80 13.17 3.00
C GLU A 126 2.97 13.42 4.50
N PRO A 127 4.19 13.67 5.01
CA PRO A 127 4.36 14.10 6.39
C PRO A 127 3.69 15.48 6.58
N LYS A 128 3.04 15.67 7.73
CA LYS A 128 2.49 16.96 8.15
C LYS A 128 3.58 17.98 8.45
#